data_AF-A0AAJ6AEJ8-F1
#
_entry.id   AF-A0AAJ6AEJ8-F1
#
_cell.length_a   1.000
_cell.length_b   1.000
_cell.length_c   1.000
_cell.angle_alpha   90.00
_cell.angle_beta   90.00
_cell.angle_gamma   90.00
#
_symmetry.space_group_name_H-M   'P 1'
#
loop_
_entity.id
_entity.type
_entity.pdbx_description
1 polymer ?
#
loop_
_entity_poly.entity_id
_entity_poly.type
_entity_poly.pdbx_seq_one_letter_code
_entity_poly.pdbx_strand_id
1 'polypeptide(L)'
;MNNPYQLTGYTANGRRTLLGTFDKHGQAVAEMRSRKADQMNVYVEFRIAKVYQYQINCFNDKGELVKCGIYQAKAQADLAYQTLKAQYKAVEMVYIGGLGDE
;
A
#
# COMPACT_ATOMS: atom_id res chain seq x y z
N MET A 1 -0.24 0.20 -12.64
CA MET A 1 0.23 -0.68 -11.54
C MET A 1 -0.98 -1.08 -10.72
N ASN A 2 -1.16 -2.36 -10.44
CA ASN A 2 -2.19 -2.80 -9.49
C ASN A 2 -1.55 -2.86 -8.11
N ASN A 3 -2.13 -2.14 -7.14
CA ASN A 3 -1.58 -2.16 -5.79
C ASN A 3 -1.90 -3.51 -5.13
N PRO A 4 -0.93 -4.12 -4.44
CA PRO A 4 -1.13 -5.42 -3.79
C PRO A 4 -2.06 -5.30 -2.58
N TYR A 5 -2.53 -6.42 -2.08
CA TYR A 5 -3.38 -6.60 -0.91
C TYR A 5 -2.55 -7.16 0.24
N GLN A 6 -2.66 -6.59 1.43
CA GLN A 6 -2.07 -7.10 2.65
C GLN A 6 -3.10 -7.81 3.50
N LEU A 7 -2.79 -9.05 3.90
CA LEU A 7 -3.55 -9.77 4.92
C LEU A 7 -2.89 -9.52 6.28
N THR A 8 -3.66 -9.02 7.23
CA THR A 8 -3.24 -8.76 8.60
C THR A 8 -4.06 -9.60 9.56
N GLY A 9 -3.40 -10.32 10.47
CA GLY A 9 -4.04 -11.06 11.55
C GLY A 9 -3.92 -10.33 12.88
N TYR A 10 -4.94 -10.46 13.72
CA TYR A 10 -4.98 -9.93 15.08
C TYR A 10 -5.20 -11.07 16.06
N THR A 11 -4.31 -11.20 17.04
CA THR A 11 -4.47 -12.17 18.13
C THR A 11 -5.42 -11.62 19.20
N ALA A 12 -5.92 -12.48 20.09
CA ALA A 12 -6.89 -12.10 21.13
C ALA A 12 -6.41 -10.97 22.06
N ASN A 13 -5.09 -10.82 22.25
CA ASN A 13 -4.50 -9.72 23.02
C ASN A 13 -4.29 -8.42 22.20
N GLY A 14 -4.87 -8.33 20.98
CA GLY A 14 -4.80 -7.17 20.11
C GLY A 14 -3.50 -7.02 19.31
N ARG A 15 -2.55 -7.98 19.40
CA ARG A 15 -1.31 -7.91 18.62
C ARG A 15 -1.59 -8.10 17.13
N ARG A 16 -1.21 -7.10 16.34
CA ARG A 16 -1.30 -7.08 14.88
C ARG A 16 -0.07 -7.72 14.24
N THR A 17 -0.28 -8.61 13.27
CA THR A 17 0.79 -9.25 12.48
C THR A 17 0.45 -9.23 10.99
N LEU A 18 1.39 -8.78 10.15
CA LEU A 18 1.27 -8.90 8.69
C LEU A 18 1.50 -10.36 8.30
N LEU A 19 0.50 -11.00 7.68
CA LEU A 19 0.53 -12.42 7.30
C LEU A 19 0.97 -12.63 5.86
N GLY A 20 0.80 -11.63 4.99
CA GLY A 20 1.25 -11.70 3.61
C GLY A 20 0.86 -10.47 2.79
N THR A 21 1.52 -10.33 1.64
CA THR A 21 1.21 -9.33 0.60
C THR A 21 0.95 -10.08 -0.71
N PHE A 22 -0.15 -9.76 -1.39
CA PHE A 22 -0.70 -10.54 -2.50
C PHE A 22 -1.09 -9.64 -3.66
N ASP A 23 -0.87 -10.06 -4.91
CA ASP A 23 -1.21 -9.23 -6.06
C ASP A 23 -2.72 -9.16 -6.31
N LYS A 24 -3.47 -10.19 -5.90
CA LYS A 24 -4.92 -10.30 -6.11
C LYS A 24 -5.66 -10.45 -4.78
N HIS A 25 -6.81 -9.81 -4.65
CA HIS A 25 -7.68 -9.94 -3.48
C HIS A 25 -8.01 -11.41 -3.16
N GLY A 26 -8.35 -12.21 -4.17
CA GLY A 26 -8.66 -13.63 -4.01
C GLY A 26 -7.53 -14.48 -3.40
N GLN A 27 -6.27 -14.10 -3.63
CA GLN A 27 -5.12 -14.78 -3.02
C GLN A 27 -5.03 -14.47 -1.51
N ALA A 28 -5.26 -13.21 -1.13
CA ALA A 28 -5.33 -12.82 0.28
C ALA A 28 -6.50 -13.50 1.01
N VAL A 29 -7.66 -13.62 0.34
CA VAL A 29 -8.83 -14.35 0.86
C VAL A 29 -8.54 -15.84 1.02
N ALA A 30 -7.86 -16.46 0.06
CA ALA A 30 -7.48 -17.87 0.13
C ALA A 30 -6.53 -18.13 1.31
N GLU A 31 -5.51 -17.29 1.51
CA GLU A 31 -4.63 -17.38 2.69
C GLU A 31 -5.41 -17.22 3.99
N MET A 32 -6.31 -16.22 4.08
CA MET A 32 -7.16 -16.03 5.26
C MET A 32 -7.98 -17.29 5.57
N ARG A 33 -8.59 -17.90 4.55
CA ARG A 33 -9.38 -19.14 4.73
C ARG A 33 -8.52 -20.30 5.18
N SER A 34 -7.32 -20.45 4.60
CA SER A 34 -6.34 -21.46 5.02
C SER A 34 -5.99 -21.31 6.50
N ARG A 35 -5.69 -20.09 6.95
CA ARG A 35 -5.41 -19.78 8.37
C ARG A 35 -6.60 -20.05 9.27
N LYS A 36 -7.82 -19.71 8.86
CA LYS A 36 -9.03 -20.00 9.67
C LYS A 36 -9.30 -21.49 9.83
N ALA A 37 -8.86 -22.32 8.88
CA ALA A 37 -9.01 -23.78 8.95
C ALA A 37 -7.89 -24.47 9.73
N ASP A 38 -6.76 -23.79 9.97
CA ASP A 38 -5.64 -24.31 10.74
C ASP A 38 -5.98 -24.39 12.23
N GLN A 39 -5.88 -25.60 12.81
CA GLN A 39 -6.15 -25.84 14.23
C GLN A 39 -5.17 -25.11 15.16
N MET A 40 -3.99 -24.72 14.66
CA MET A 40 -2.98 -23.98 15.40
C MET A 40 -3.10 -22.45 15.20
N ASN A 41 -4.14 -21.98 14.52
CA ASN A 41 -4.33 -20.55 14.28
C ASN A 41 -4.60 -19.78 15.58
N VAL A 42 -3.81 -18.72 15.77
CA VAL A 42 -3.88 -17.84 16.95
C VAL A 42 -4.59 -16.50 16.67
N TYR A 43 -4.93 -16.23 15.41
CA TYR A 43 -5.57 -14.98 15.01
C TYR A 43 -7.09 -15.09 15.09
N VAL A 44 -7.72 -14.17 15.82
CA VAL A 44 -9.18 -14.11 16.03
C VAL A 44 -9.87 -13.18 15.03
N GLU A 45 -9.14 -12.23 14.45
CA GLU A 45 -9.63 -11.31 13.42
C GLU A 45 -8.61 -11.23 12.28
N PHE A 46 -9.11 -11.06 11.06
CA PHE A 46 -8.32 -10.87 9.86
C PHE A 46 -8.81 -9.64 9.11
N ARG A 47 -7.89 -8.84 8.59
CA ARG A 47 -8.18 -7.71 7.70
C ARG A 47 -7.39 -7.84 6.41
N ILE A 48 -8.07 -7.67 5.29
CA ILE A 48 -7.43 -7.58 3.98
C ILE A 48 -7.57 -6.13 3.54
N ALA A 49 -6.46 -5.47 3.25
CA ALA A 49 -6.47 -4.08 2.80
C ALA A 49 -5.59 -3.93 1.58
N LYS A 50 -6.01 -3.09 0.62
CA LYS A 50 -5.15 -2.72 -0.50
C LYS A 50 -4.03 -1.81 0.00
N VAL A 51 -2.80 -2.04 -0.44
CA VAL A 51 -1.66 -1.19 -0.10
C VAL A 51 -1.84 0.14 -0.81
N TYR A 52 -1.99 1.20 -0.03
CA TYR A 52 -2.05 2.55 -0.55
C TYR A 52 -0.70 2.94 -1.11
N GLN A 53 -0.68 3.52 -2.30
CA GLN A 53 0.54 4.03 -2.91
C GLN A 53 0.31 5.42 -3.50
N TYR A 54 1.29 6.28 -3.26
CA TYR A 54 1.39 7.61 -3.81
C TYR A 54 2.55 7.61 -4.79
N GLN A 55 2.30 8.03 -6.01
CA GLN A 55 3.33 8.23 -7.01
C GLN A 55 3.66 9.71 -7.08
N ILE A 56 4.94 10.05 -7.02
CA ILE A 56 5.42 11.40 -7.27
C ILE A 56 6.20 11.40 -8.57
N ASN A 57 5.72 12.20 -9.53
CA ASN A 57 6.36 12.43 -10.82
C ASN A 57 7.01 13.81 -10.81
N CYS A 58 8.27 13.90 -11.21
CA CYS A 58 8.99 15.16 -11.38
C CYS A 58 9.31 15.33 -12.86
N PHE A 59 9.03 16.52 -13.38
CA PHE A 59 9.23 16.87 -14.78
C PHE A 59 10.28 17.97 -14.92
N ASN A 60 11.05 17.93 -15.99
CA ASN A 60 11.97 19.01 -16.34
C ASN A 60 11.25 20.16 -17.06
N ASP A 61 11.99 21.20 -17.44
CA ASP A 61 11.45 22.39 -18.12
C ASP A 61 10.82 22.12 -19.47
N LYS A 62 11.09 20.96 -20.09
CA LYS A 62 10.50 20.52 -21.35
C LYS A 62 9.23 19.68 -21.14
N GLY A 63 8.82 19.46 -19.89
CA GLY A 63 7.68 18.59 -19.55
C GLY A 63 8.00 17.10 -19.60
N GLU A 64 9.28 16.72 -19.68
CA GLU A 64 9.69 15.32 -19.73
C GLU A 64 9.82 14.76 -18.30
N LEU A 65 9.33 13.54 -18.09
CA LEU A 65 9.46 12.85 -16.80
C LEU A 65 10.93 12.51 -16.53
N VAL A 66 11.50 13.11 -15.48
CA VAL A 66 12.91 12.90 -15.10
C VAL A 66 13.07 12.11 -13.81
N LYS A 67 12.03 12.04 -12.98
CA LYS A 67 12.04 11.24 -11.76
C LYS A 67 10.64 10.73 -11.45
N CYS A 68 10.54 9.47 -11.04
CA CYS A 68 9.33 8.87 -10.51
C CYS A 68 9.66 8.14 -9.20
N GLY A 69 8.85 8.35 -8.17
CA GLY A 69 8.98 7.68 -6.87
C GLY A 69 7.63 7.15 -6.38
N ILE A 70 7.62 5.96 -5.80
CA ILE A 70 6.43 5.32 -5.21
C ILE A 70 6.57 5.27 -3.69
N TYR A 71 5.55 5.73 -2.99
CA TYR A 71 5.53 5.86 -1.53
C TYR A 71 4.30 5.15 -0.95
N GLN A 72 4.50 4.33 0.07
CA GLN A 72 3.43 3.53 0.68
C GLN A 72 2.62 4.30 1.74
N ALA A 73 3.20 5.36 2.30
CA ALA A 73 2.55 6.17 3.34
C ALA A 73 2.34 7.61 2.84
N LYS A 74 1.14 8.15 3.07
CA LYS A 74 0.82 9.54 2.69
C LYS A 74 1.80 10.54 3.30
N ALA A 75 2.14 10.40 4.57
CA ALA A 75 3.10 11.30 5.23
C ALA A 75 4.49 11.26 4.59
N GLN A 76 4.96 10.09 4.13
CA GLN A 76 6.23 9.97 3.41
C GLN A 76 6.13 10.60 2.02
N ALA A 77 5.01 10.40 1.33
CA ALA A 77 4.75 11.03 0.04
C ALA A 77 4.68 12.56 0.15
N ASP A 78 3.95 13.07 1.15
CA ASP A 78 3.82 14.51 1.40
C ASP A 78 5.19 15.14 1.67
N LEU A 79 6.01 14.51 2.52
CA LEU A 79 7.38 14.99 2.80
C LEU A 79 8.24 15.01 1.54
N ALA A 80 8.25 13.90 0.78
CA ALA A 80 9.01 13.81 -0.46
C ALA A 80 8.53 14.84 -1.50
N TYR A 81 7.22 15.06 -1.59
CA TYR A 81 6.63 16.03 -2.50
C TYR A 81 7.10 17.45 -2.21
N GLN A 82 7.14 17.85 -0.94
CA GLN A 82 7.64 19.17 -0.53
C GLN A 82 9.13 19.34 -0.86
N THR A 83 9.94 18.32 -0.58
CA THR A 83 11.38 18.34 -0.93
C THR A 83 11.60 18.43 -2.44
N LEU A 84 10.84 17.67 -3.23
CA LEU A 84 10.97 17.64 -4.69
C LEU A 84 10.47 18.92 -5.33
N LYS A 85 9.44 19.57 -4.77
CA LYS A 85 8.98 20.89 -5.23
C LYS A 85 10.03 21.99 -5.12
N ALA A 86 10.97 21.88 -4.17
CA ALA A 86 12.08 22.81 -4.06
C ALA A 86 13.17 22.56 -5.12
N GLN A 87 13.21 21.38 -5.73
CA GLN A 87 14.26 20.95 -6.66
C GLN A 87 13.82 20.94 -8.12
N TYR A 88 12.53 20.73 -8.38
CA TYR A 88 11.96 20.59 -9.72
C TYR A 88 10.84 21.61 -9.95
N LYS A 89 10.79 22.16 -11.17
CA LYS A 89 9.81 23.17 -11.55
C LYS A 89 8.38 22.63 -11.61
N ALA A 90 8.22 21.36 -12.01
CA ALA A 90 6.93 20.69 -12.11
C ALA A 90 6.99 19.35 -11.36
N VAL A 91 6.13 19.21 -10.35
CA VAL A 91 6.01 17.99 -9.54
C VAL A 91 4.54 17.66 -9.35
N GLU A 92 4.16 16.45 -9.71
CA GLU A 92 2.81 15.92 -9.54
C GLU A 92 2.82 14.80 -8.51
N MET A 93 1.86 14.83 -7.59
CA MET A 93 1.59 13.71 -6.69
C MET A 93 0.27 13.10 -7.11
N VAL A 94 0.32 11.84 -7.51
CA VAL A 94 -0.84 11.08 -7.95
C VAL A 94 -1.13 10.01 -6.92
N TYR A 95 -2.37 9.99 -6.44
CA TYR A 95 -2.87 8.84 -5.72
C TYR A 95 -3.16 7.73 -6.73
N ILE A 96 -2.32 6.69 -6.76
CA ILE A 96 -2.47 5.58 -7.71
C ILE A 96 -3.36 4.46 -7.16
N GLY A 97 -4.24 4.80 -6.22
CA GLY A 97 -5.38 3.98 -5.86
C GLY A 97 -5.22 3.12 -4.60
N GLY A 98 -6.37 2.53 -4.26
CA GLY A 98 -6.76 2.06 -2.94
C GLY A 98 -8.19 2.59 -2.67
N LEU A 99 -9.17 2.21 -3.48
CA LEU A 99 -10.56 2.48 -3.17
C LEU A 99 -11.15 1.23 -2.53
N GLY A 100 -11.70 1.43 -1.32
CA GLY A 100 -12.89 0.78 -0.78
C GLY A 100 -12.79 -0.70 -0.47
N ASP A 101 -13.12 -1.05 0.78
CA ASP A 101 -13.83 -2.29 1.06
C ASP A 101 -15.08 -2.37 0.17
N GLU A 102 -15.01 -3.13 -0.90
CA GLU A 102 -16.13 -3.97 -1.38
C GLU A 102 -15.61 -5.39 -1.62
#